data_AF-A0A930RUJ4-F1
#
_entry.id   AF-A0A930RUJ4-F1
#
_cell.length_a   1.000
_cell.length_b   1.000
_cell.length_c   1.000
_cell.angle_alpha   90.00
_cell.angle_beta   90.00
_cell.angle_gamma   90.00
#
_symmetry.space_group_name_H-M   'P 1'
#
loop_
_entity.id
_entity.type
_entity.pdbx_description
1 polymer ?
#
loop_
_entity_poly.entity_id
_entity_poly.type
_entity_poly.pdbx_seq_one_letter_code
_entity_poly.pdbx_strand_id
1 'polypeptide(L)'
;MTKVEVCPDCQKWHQVKEAVLLKNTALYAYDEAGRKFMELFKFVGDTRVMTLVKKELRQELLKYQKRGFVLCPLPSSKASLRKREFETIPTLLEQCHVPAVSLLEHIGSGKKQSEKTRQERLQLKQPFKVK
;
A
#
# COMPACT_ATOMS: atom_id res chain seq x y z
N MET A 1 -17.92 0.89 -27.49
CA MET A 1 -17.06 1.01 -26.30
C MET A 1 -17.90 1.65 -25.20
N THR A 2 -18.20 0.93 -24.12
CA THR A 2 -18.99 1.44 -23.00
C THR A 2 -18.23 2.58 -22.32
N LYS A 3 -18.87 3.73 -22.20
CA LYS A 3 -18.35 4.93 -21.53
C LYS A 3 -18.20 4.58 -20.05
N VAL A 4 -16.97 4.44 -19.57
CA VAL A 4 -16.71 4.18 -18.14
C VAL A 4 -17.04 5.46 -17.40
N GLU A 5 -18.16 5.47 -16.69
CA GLU A 5 -18.52 6.59 -15.83
C GLU A 5 -17.60 6.65 -14.61
N VAL A 6 -17.17 7.86 -14.26
CA VAL A 6 -16.35 8.10 -13.07
C VAL A 6 -17.16 7.72 -11.84
N CYS A 7 -16.64 6.81 -11.01
CA CYS A 7 -17.38 6.33 -9.84
C CYS A 7 -17.63 7.46 -8.81
N PRO A 8 -18.62 7.31 -7.92
CA PRO A 8 -18.97 8.34 -6.94
C PRO A 8 -17.80 8.80 -6.04
N ASP A 9 -16.87 7.90 -5.72
CA ASP A 9 -15.70 8.25 -4.91
C ASP A 9 -14.70 9.10 -5.69
N CYS A 10 -14.46 8.78 -6.97
CA CYS A 10 -13.64 9.61 -7.85
C CYS A 10 -14.29 10.99 -8.11
N GLN A 11 -15.62 11.05 -8.24
CA GLN A 11 -16.36 12.31 -8.36
C GLN A 11 -16.16 13.19 -7.11
N LYS A 12 -16.26 12.62 -5.90
CA LYS A 12 -15.95 13.34 -4.66
C LYS A 12 -14.49 13.81 -4.62
N TRP A 13 -13.57 13.00 -5.11
CA TRP A 13 -12.15 13.35 -5.15
C TRP A 13 -11.87 14.55 -6.07
N HIS A 14 -12.57 14.64 -7.21
CA HIS A 14 -12.49 15.80 -8.12
C HIS A 14 -12.92 17.13 -7.49
N GLN A 15 -13.72 17.11 -6.42
CA GLN A 15 -14.17 18.33 -5.74
C GLN A 15 -13.12 18.90 -4.78
N VAL A 16 -12.06 18.15 -4.49
CA VAL A 16 -10.98 18.61 -3.61
C VAL A 16 -9.97 19.40 -4.46
N LYS A 17 -9.86 20.71 -4.23
CA LYS A 17 -9.07 21.67 -5.05
C LYS A 17 -7.63 21.25 -5.36
N GLU A 18 -6.99 20.51 -4.45
CA GLU A 18 -5.58 20.09 -4.56
C GLU A 18 -5.43 18.57 -4.80
N ALA A 19 -6.54 17.84 -4.98
CA ALA A 19 -6.47 16.41 -5.15
C ALA A 19 -5.98 16.03 -6.54
N VAL A 20 -4.84 15.34 -6.57
CA VAL A 20 -4.44 14.55 -7.73
C VAL A 20 -5.31 13.31 -7.79
N LEU A 21 -5.90 13.02 -8.96
CA LEU A 21 -6.64 11.78 -9.16
C LEU A 21 -5.67 10.60 -9.00
N LEU A 22 -5.86 9.85 -7.92
CA LEU A 22 -5.02 8.70 -7.62
C LEU A 22 -5.36 7.58 -8.59
N LYS A 23 -4.35 7.13 -9.35
CA LYS A 23 -4.48 5.91 -10.14
C LYS A 23 -4.26 4.71 -9.23
N ASN A 24 -5.33 3.99 -8.92
CA ASN A 24 -5.27 2.71 -8.22
C ASN A 24 -5.49 1.57 -9.24
N THR A 25 -4.63 0.56 -9.18
CA THR A 25 -4.81 -0.71 -9.90
C THR A 25 -5.00 -1.82 -8.87
N ALA A 26 -6.22 -2.30 -8.71
CA ALA A 26 -6.49 -3.48 -7.91
C ALA A 26 -6.15 -4.74 -8.71
N LEU A 27 -5.24 -5.57 -8.19
CA LEU A 27 -4.88 -6.87 -8.80
C LEU A 27 -5.78 -8.01 -8.33
N TYR A 28 -6.30 -7.90 -7.10
CA TYR A 28 -7.14 -8.91 -6.46
C TYR A 28 -8.28 -8.23 -5.71
N ALA A 29 -9.42 -8.92 -5.62
CA ALA A 29 -10.53 -8.49 -4.77
C ALA A 29 -10.15 -8.65 -3.29
N TYR A 30 -10.72 -7.79 -2.44
CA TYR A 30 -10.60 -7.92 -0.99
C TYR A 30 -11.79 -8.69 -0.41
N ASP A 31 -12.02 -9.88 -0.95
CA ASP A 31 -13.04 -10.83 -0.50
C ASP A 31 -12.53 -11.66 0.68
N GLU A 32 -13.17 -12.80 0.98
CA GLU A 32 -12.72 -13.71 2.03
C GLU A 32 -11.29 -14.21 1.81
N ALA A 33 -10.95 -14.61 0.58
CA ALA A 33 -9.61 -15.10 0.25
C ALA A 33 -8.56 -13.97 0.36
N GLY A 34 -8.88 -12.77 -0.14
CA GLY A 34 -8.01 -11.60 -0.02
C GLY A 34 -7.77 -11.19 1.44
N ARG A 35 -8.80 -11.27 2.29
CA ARG A 35 -8.68 -11.05 3.74
C ARG A 35 -7.79 -12.10 4.39
N LYS A 36 -7.97 -13.38 4.05
CA LYS A 36 -7.17 -14.47 4.61
C LYS A 36 -5.70 -14.38 4.20
N PHE A 37 -5.44 -14.06 2.94
CA PHE A 37 -4.09 -13.79 2.45
C PHE A 37 -3.42 -12.68 3.27
N MET A 38 -4.11 -11.54 3.46
CA MET A 38 -3.58 -10.42 4.23
C MET A 38 -3.33 -10.80 5.70
N GLU A 39 -4.19 -11.60 6.31
CA GLU A 39 -3.98 -12.08 7.67
C GLU A 39 -2.70 -12.90 7.81
N LEU A 40 -2.55 -13.91 6.96
CA LEU A 40 -1.39 -14.81 6.95
C LEU A 40 -0.10 -14.04 6.66
N PHE A 41 -0.10 -13.20 5.62
CA PHE A 41 1.10 -12.48 5.23
C PHE A 41 1.48 -11.37 6.22
N LYS A 42 0.52 -10.51 6.61
CA LYS A 42 0.82 -9.28 7.34
C LYS A 42 0.91 -9.46 8.85
N PHE A 43 0.11 -10.36 9.42
CA PHE A 43 -0.02 -10.52 10.86
C PHE A 43 0.64 -11.80 11.37
N VAL A 44 0.52 -12.92 10.64
CA VAL A 44 1.20 -14.17 10.99
C VAL A 44 2.65 -14.17 10.49
N GLY A 45 2.95 -13.42 9.41
CA GLY A 45 4.29 -13.38 8.82
C GLY A 45 4.59 -14.58 7.92
N ASP A 46 3.56 -15.31 7.48
CA ASP A 46 3.73 -16.44 6.57
C ASP A 46 4.03 -15.93 5.16
N THR A 47 5.29 -15.89 4.77
CA THR A 47 5.72 -15.42 3.45
C THR A 47 5.42 -16.41 2.33
N ARG A 48 5.14 -17.68 2.63
CA ARG A 48 4.90 -18.72 1.61
C ARG A 48 3.65 -18.43 0.78
N VAL A 49 2.66 -17.76 1.39
CA VAL A 49 1.42 -17.33 0.71
C VAL A 49 1.69 -16.34 -0.44
N MET A 50 2.87 -15.68 -0.47
CA MET A 50 3.27 -14.82 -1.59
C MET A 50 3.35 -15.55 -2.93
N THR A 51 3.50 -16.88 -2.92
CA THR A 51 3.44 -17.70 -4.14
C THR A 51 2.16 -17.50 -4.95
N LEU A 52 1.06 -17.13 -4.28
CA LEU A 52 -0.25 -16.88 -4.89
C LEU A 52 -0.34 -15.57 -5.68
N VAL A 53 0.52 -14.59 -5.36
CA VAL A 53 0.39 -13.22 -5.91
C VAL A 53 1.66 -12.65 -6.56
N LYS A 54 2.82 -13.27 -6.30
CA LYS A 54 4.12 -12.69 -6.68
C LYS A 54 4.30 -12.48 -8.18
N LYS A 55 3.69 -13.32 -9.02
CA LYS A 55 3.85 -13.24 -10.48
C LYS A 55 3.15 -12.01 -11.04
N GLU A 56 1.86 -11.87 -10.77
CA GLU A 56 1.01 -10.77 -11.22
C GLU A 56 1.50 -9.45 -10.62
N LEU A 57 1.85 -9.45 -9.34
CA LEU A 57 2.39 -8.28 -8.66
C LEU A 57 3.72 -7.82 -9.26
N ARG A 58 4.67 -8.74 -9.50
CA ARG A 58 5.93 -8.43 -10.19
C ARG A 58 5.66 -7.84 -11.57
N GLN A 59 4.79 -8.46 -12.36
CA GLN A 59 4.46 -7.97 -13.69
C GLN A 59 3.92 -6.54 -13.67
N GLU A 60 3.03 -6.22 -12.73
CA GLU A 60 2.47 -4.87 -12.62
C GLU A 60 3.51 -3.84 -12.16
N LEU A 61 4.32 -4.17 -11.14
CA LEU A 61 5.36 -3.27 -10.63
C LEU A 61 6.43 -2.96 -11.68
N LEU A 62 6.84 -3.96 -12.48
CA LEU A 62 7.82 -3.77 -13.54
C LEU A 62 7.34 -2.82 -14.65
N LYS A 63 6.02 -2.68 -14.89
CA LYS A 63 5.48 -1.71 -15.86
C LYS A 63 5.81 -0.27 -15.44
N TYR A 64 5.78 0.02 -14.15
CA TYR A 64 6.15 1.35 -13.64
C TYR A 64 7.65 1.60 -13.79
N GLN A 65 8.49 0.62 -13.46
CA GLN A 65 9.94 0.76 -13.62
C GLN A 65 10.36 0.94 -15.08
N LYS A 66 9.73 0.20 -16.01
CA LYS A 66 9.95 0.38 -17.46
C LYS A 66 9.57 1.77 -17.97
N ARG A 67 8.67 2.47 -17.27
CA ARG A 67 8.27 3.85 -17.56
C ARG A 67 9.14 4.89 -16.84
N GLY A 68 10.21 4.47 -16.18
CA GLY A 68 11.15 5.35 -15.48
C GLY A 68 10.74 5.73 -14.05
N PHE A 69 9.73 5.08 -13.47
CA PHE A 69 9.34 5.36 -12.08
C PHE A 69 10.23 4.62 -11.07
N VAL A 70 10.53 5.29 -9.96
CA VAL A 70 11.15 4.69 -8.78
C VAL A 70 10.05 4.13 -7.88
N LEU A 71 10.17 2.87 -7.49
CA LEU A 71 9.30 2.25 -6.50
C LEU A 71 9.81 2.60 -5.10
N CYS A 72 8.99 3.27 -4.30
CA CYS A 72 9.30 3.64 -2.92
C CYS A 72 8.31 2.95 -1.95
N PRO A 73 8.76 1.98 -1.14
CA PRO A 73 7.90 1.35 -0.15
C PRO A 73 7.58 2.36 0.97
N LEU A 74 6.33 2.39 1.41
CA LEU A 74 5.96 3.15 2.60
C LEU A 74 6.40 2.40 3.86
N PRO A 75 7.21 3.00 4.73
CA PRO A 75 7.73 2.35 5.93
C PRO A 75 6.65 2.12 6.99
N SER A 76 6.77 1.04 7.76
CA SER A 76 5.93 0.83 8.94
C SER A 76 6.37 1.74 10.09
N SER A 77 5.45 2.05 11.01
CA SER A 77 5.82 2.74 12.25
C SER A 77 6.73 1.88 13.11
N LYS A 78 7.66 2.50 13.86
CA LYS A 78 8.55 1.76 14.80
C LYS A 78 7.78 0.86 15.77
N ALA A 79 6.61 1.30 16.24
CA ALA A 79 5.75 0.50 17.11
C ALA A 79 5.16 -0.72 16.39
N SER A 80 4.74 -0.57 15.13
CA SER A 80 4.27 -1.69 14.32
C SER A 80 5.37 -2.70 14.04
N LEU A 81 6.59 -2.21 13.81
CA LEU A 81 7.75 -3.04 13.57
C LEU A 81 8.17 -3.83 14.80
N ARG A 82 8.26 -3.20 15.97
CA ARG A 82 8.56 -3.92 17.20
C ARG A 82 7.55 -5.03 17.52
N LYS A 83 6.28 -4.85 17.14
CA LYS A 83 5.24 -5.85 17.40
C LYS A 83 5.30 -7.04 16.43
N ARG A 84 5.61 -6.77 15.16
CA ARG A 84 5.53 -7.79 14.09
C ARG A 84 6.87 -8.33 13.67
N GLU A 85 7.96 -7.65 14.04
CA GLU A 85 9.36 -7.93 13.67
C GLU A 85 9.57 -8.09 12.15
N PHE A 86 8.60 -7.60 11.37
CA PHE A 86 8.40 -7.93 9.97
C PHE A 86 7.93 -6.68 9.20
N GLU A 87 8.70 -6.31 8.17
CA GLU A 87 8.37 -5.22 7.25
C GLU A 87 7.62 -5.75 6.02
N THR A 88 6.29 -5.63 6.03
CA THR A 88 5.42 -6.26 5.03
C THR A 88 5.74 -5.88 3.58
N ILE A 89 5.96 -4.59 3.28
CA ILE A 89 6.18 -4.13 1.90
C ILE A 89 7.61 -4.42 1.41
N PRO A 90 8.68 -4.13 2.18
CA PRO A 90 10.03 -4.56 1.84
C PRO A 90 10.14 -6.07 1.56
N THR A 91 9.60 -6.93 2.43
CA THR A 91 9.64 -8.39 2.20
C THR A 91 8.86 -8.78 0.95
N LEU A 92 7.70 -8.16 0.70
CA LEU A 92 6.93 -8.40 -0.52
C LEU A 92 7.73 -8.08 -1.79
N LEU A 93 8.45 -6.95 -1.80
CA LEU A 93 9.27 -6.52 -2.93
C LEU A 93 10.48 -7.45 -3.15
N GLU A 94 11.11 -7.88 -2.06
CA GLU A 94 12.19 -8.87 -2.07
C GLU A 94 11.74 -10.21 -2.65
N GLN A 95 10.61 -10.75 -2.18
CA GLN A 95 10.00 -11.99 -2.69
C GLN A 95 9.59 -11.89 -4.16
N CYS A 96 9.25 -10.69 -4.63
CA CYS A 96 8.95 -10.43 -6.04
C CYS A 96 10.21 -10.16 -6.88
N HIS A 97 11.40 -10.09 -6.28
CA HIS A 97 12.67 -9.68 -6.90
C HIS A 97 12.57 -8.30 -7.61
N VAL A 98 11.81 -7.38 -7.03
CA VAL A 98 11.57 -6.05 -7.58
C VAL A 98 12.44 -5.04 -6.83
N PRO A 99 13.41 -4.38 -7.50
CA PRO A 99 14.21 -3.34 -6.87
C PRO A 99 13.33 -2.16 -6.44
N ALA A 100 13.62 -1.61 -5.26
CA ALA A 100 12.92 -0.45 -4.72
C ALA A 100 13.87 0.39 -3.87
N VAL A 101 13.57 1.67 -3.73
CA VAL A 101 14.40 2.64 -2.99
C VAL A 101 13.60 3.16 -1.80
N SER A 102 14.12 2.96 -0.60
CA SER A 102 13.47 3.43 0.62
C SER A 102 13.82 4.90 0.88
N LEU A 103 12.99 5.81 0.37
CA LEU A 103 13.18 7.28 0.45
C LEU A 103 12.51 7.93 1.67
N LEU A 104 11.60 7.21 2.33
CA LEU A 104 10.76 7.76 3.39
C LEU A 104 11.06 7.08 4.73
N GLU A 105 10.87 7.82 5.81
CA GLU A 105 10.80 7.27 7.16
C GLU A 105 9.48 7.64 7.85
N HIS A 106 8.95 6.71 8.65
CA HIS A 106 7.71 6.91 9.41
C HIS A 106 8.04 7.55 10.78
N ILE A 107 7.69 8.83 10.93
CA ILE A 107 7.88 9.61 12.17
C ILE A 107 6.63 9.67 13.05
N GLY A 108 5.46 9.28 12.52
CA GLY A 108 4.22 9.29 13.28
C GLY A 108 4.23 8.33 14.48
N SER A 109 3.55 8.74 15.55
CA SER A 109 3.30 7.97 16.77
C SER A 109 1.79 7.79 17.01
N GLY A 110 1.42 6.94 17.97
CA GLY A 110 0.02 6.74 18.38
C GLY A 110 -0.71 5.64 17.61
N LYS A 111 -2.04 5.78 17.52
CA LYS A 111 -2.97 4.78 16.96
C LYS A 111 -2.62 4.41 15.51
N LYS A 112 -2.84 3.14 15.15
CA LYS A 112 -2.73 2.68 13.76
C LYS A 112 -3.75 3.38 12.89
N GLN A 113 -3.46 3.51 11.60
CA GLN A 113 -4.40 4.10 10.65
C GLN A 113 -5.74 3.35 10.57
N SER A 114 -5.74 2.04 10.84
CA SER A 114 -6.95 1.20 10.91
C SER A 114 -7.81 1.43 12.15
N GLU A 115 -7.24 2.01 13.21
CA GLU A 115 -7.92 2.28 14.49
C GLU A 115 -8.48 3.72 14.55
N LYS A 116 -8.19 4.55 13.54
CA LYS A 116 -8.66 5.93 13.44
C LYS A 116 -10.01 6.01 12.74
N THR A 117 -10.90 6.82 13.31
CA THR A 117 -12.16 7.24 12.70
C THR A 117 -11.91 8.06 11.43
N ARG A 118 -12.98 8.26 10.63
CA ARG A 118 -12.91 9.10 9.43
C ARG A 118 -12.40 10.52 9.73
N GLN A 119 -12.90 11.16 10.79
CA GLN A 119 -12.50 12.51 11.19
C GLN A 119 -11.03 12.56 11.61
N GLU A 120 -10.59 11.61 12.46
CA GLU A 120 -9.19 11.52 12.87
C GLU A 120 -8.23 11.32 11.67
N ARG A 121 -8.66 10.60 10.62
CA ARG A 121 -7.86 10.42 9.40
C ARG A 121 -7.76 11.69 8.55
N LEU A 122 -8.83 12.49 8.48
CA LEU A 122 -8.83 13.76 7.74
C LEU A 122 -7.96 14.82 8.42
N GLN A 123 -7.91 14.82 9.74
CA GLN A 123 -7.09 15.76 10.53
C GLN A 123 -5.66 15.28 10.79
N LEU A 124 -5.30 14.12 10.22
CA LEU A 124 -4.00 13.51 10.48
C LEU A 124 -2.89 14.32 9.81
N LYS A 125 -1.96 14.82 10.62
CA LYS A 125 -0.68 15.34 10.12
C LYS A 125 0.10 14.22 9.43
N GLN A 126 0.64 14.51 8.25
CA GLN A 126 1.44 13.58 7.44
C GLN A 126 2.54 12.91 8.29
N PRO A 127 2.51 11.57 8.51
CA PRO A 127 3.43 10.91 9.43
C PRO A 127 4.76 10.47 8.78
N PHE A 128 5.06 10.92 7.56
CA PHE A 128 6.25 10.55 6.80
C PHE A 128 7.13 11.76 6.53
N LYS A 129 8.44 11.56 6.56
CA LYS A 129 9.42 12.53 6.04
C LYS A 129 10.39 11.85 5.09
N VAL A 130 11.01 12.64 4.21
CA VAL A 130 12.12 12.20 3.37
C VAL A 130 13.33 11.96 4.26
N LYS A 131 14.06 10.88 4.00
CA LYS A 131 15.30 10.57 4.69
C LYS A 131 16.41 11.55 4.35
#